data_AF-A0A9J6D2J0-F1
#
_entry.id   AF-A0A9J6D2J0-F1
#
_cell.length_a   1.000
_cell.length_b   1.000
_cell.length_c   1.000
_cell.angle_alpha   90.00
_cell.angle_beta   90.00
_cell.angle_gamma   90.00
#
_symmetry.space_group_name_H-M   'P 1'
#
loop_
_entity.id
_entity.type
_entity.pdbx_description
1 polymer ?
#
loop_
_entity_poly.entity_id
_entity_poly.type
_entity_poly.pdbx_seq_one_letter_code
_entity_poly.pdbx_strand_id
1 'polypeptide(L)'
;MVLFQQLTEASQLPTPGRSDLHNREAVNRSPMSTATQCASKLQALLAGHRNAPSNELRAVLSKYSDTLEASILETVRSMSGTFCAAYVQNLPEQQGSCTDVDLARRQLQMGETLFYKALESIVIELKHQKPDTDLSVYLCKSAFQQSLFACCLEIVMYCYNSQREFPWILEVFNLKPYDFCKITEPLIRAEKGLWREVIKHLNQIEEQILECHAWKDDSPLWDVIRRAQQNIPQCKEVCLSHTSLLDVVML
;
A
#
# COMPACT_ATOMS: atom_id res chain seq x y z
N MET A 1 -7.69 -4.21 -9.14
CA MET A 1 -8.96 -4.14 -9.93
C MET A 1 -9.40 -2.71 -10.28
N VAL A 2 -8.79 -1.68 -9.67
CA VAL A 2 -8.93 -0.26 -10.04
C VAL A 2 -8.52 0.02 -11.49
N LEU A 3 -7.51 -0.69 -12.00
CA LEU A 3 -7.09 -0.61 -13.41
C LEU A 3 -8.17 -1.05 -14.39
N PHE A 4 -8.86 -2.15 -14.10
CA PHE A 4 -9.98 -2.59 -14.92
C PHE A 4 -11.15 -1.60 -14.82
N GLN A 5 -11.47 -1.10 -13.63
CA GLN A 5 -12.54 -0.11 -13.47
C GLN A 5 -12.24 1.21 -14.20
N GLN A 6 -10.97 1.67 -14.18
CA GLN A 6 -10.49 2.81 -14.96
C GLN A 6 -10.45 2.54 -16.48
N LEU A 7 -10.13 1.32 -16.91
CA LEU A 7 -10.19 0.91 -18.31
C LEU A 7 -11.64 0.82 -18.83
N THR A 8 -12.58 0.33 -18.01
CA THR A 8 -14.01 0.30 -18.37
C THR A 8 -14.58 1.72 -18.49
N GLU A 9 -14.19 2.65 -17.60
CA GLU A 9 -14.56 4.07 -17.71
C GLU A 9 -13.91 4.75 -18.94
N ALA A 10 -12.66 4.43 -19.27
CA ALA A 10 -11.97 4.96 -20.44
C ALA A 10 -12.56 4.48 -21.78
N SER A 11 -13.16 3.28 -21.81
CA SER A 11 -13.81 2.73 -23.00
C SER A 11 -15.14 3.39 -23.38
N GLN A 12 -15.65 4.33 -22.56
CA GLN A 12 -16.89 5.07 -22.80
C GLN A 12 -16.70 6.55 -23.17
N LEU A 13 -15.46 7.06 -23.31
CA LEU A 13 -15.27 8.43 -23.81
C LEU A 13 -15.32 8.49 -25.34
N PRO A 14 -16.06 9.44 -25.94
CA PRO A 14 -15.92 9.73 -27.36
C PRO A 14 -14.50 10.25 -27.62
N THR A 15 -13.85 9.71 -28.65
CA THR A 15 -12.54 10.18 -29.14
C THR A 15 -12.53 11.70 -29.32
N PRO A 16 -11.73 12.47 -28.57
CA PRO A 16 -11.58 13.90 -28.83
C PRO A 16 -10.72 14.07 -30.08
N GLY A 17 -11.27 14.76 -31.08
CA GLY A 17 -10.57 15.14 -32.29
C GLY A 17 -9.32 15.97 -31.99
N ARG A 18 -8.28 15.72 -32.79
CA ARG A 18 -7.07 16.53 -32.97
C ARG A 18 -7.33 18.03 -32.78
N SER A 19 -6.99 18.53 -31.61
CA SER A 19 -6.67 19.95 -31.37
C SER A 19 -5.67 20.02 -30.21
N ASP A 20 -4.51 19.44 -30.49
CA ASP A 20 -3.30 19.58 -29.68
C ASP A 20 -2.82 21.04 -29.66
N LEU A 21 -2.05 21.35 -28.61
CA LEU A 21 -1.22 22.55 -28.39
C LEU A 21 -1.80 23.60 -27.41
N HIS A 22 -2.04 23.18 -26.17
CA HIS A 22 -1.63 24.02 -25.03
C HIS A 22 -1.05 23.18 -23.89
N ASN A 23 -0.04 22.35 -24.19
CA ASN A 23 0.73 21.62 -23.18
C ASN A 23 2.03 22.37 -22.85
N ARG A 24 1.89 23.62 -22.38
CA ARG A 24 3.03 24.50 -22.05
C ARG A 24 3.41 24.49 -20.56
N GLU A 25 2.82 23.59 -19.78
CA GLU A 25 3.11 23.43 -18.34
C GLU A 25 3.79 22.10 -17.99
N ALA A 26 3.90 21.17 -18.95
CA ALA A 26 4.63 19.90 -18.77
C ALA A 26 6.16 20.03 -19.01
N VAL A 27 6.63 21.21 -19.43
CA VAL A 27 8.04 21.46 -19.73
C VAL A 27 8.63 22.28 -18.57
N ASN A 28 9.52 21.67 -17.79
CA ASN A 28 10.36 22.27 -16.72
C ASN A 28 9.88 22.16 -15.25
N ARG A 29 9.47 20.97 -14.78
CA ARG A 29 9.66 20.66 -13.35
C ARG A 29 10.90 19.79 -13.19
N SER A 30 11.92 20.31 -12.51
CA SER A 30 13.11 19.52 -12.18
C SER A 30 12.71 18.37 -11.24
N PRO A 31 13.32 17.17 -11.35
CA PRO A 31 12.99 16.02 -10.50
C PRO A 31 12.99 16.34 -9.00
N MET A 32 13.89 17.23 -8.58
CA MET A 32 14.02 17.70 -7.20
C MET A 32 12.81 18.53 -6.72
N SER A 33 12.15 19.27 -7.62
CA SER A 33 10.92 20.03 -7.31
C SER A 33 9.72 19.09 -7.09
N THR A 34 9.60 18.04 -7.91
CA THR A 34 8.51 17.05 -7.80
C THR A 34 8.64 16.22 -6.52
N ALA A 35 9.85 15.77 -6.18
CA ALA A 35 10.10 15.03 -4.94
C ALA A 35 9.79 15.88 -3.70
N THR A 36 10.27 17.13 -3.67
CA THR A 36 9.97 18.07 -2.57
C THR A 36 8.47 18.29 -2.41
N GLN A 37 7.73 18.37 -3.52
CA GLN A 37 6.28 18.51 -3.50
C GLN A 37 5.55 17.25 -2.98
N CYS A 38 6.01 16.05 -3.36
CA CYS A 38 5.46 14.79 -2.84
C CYS A 38 5.65 14.70 -1.32
N ALA A 39 6.86 14.97 -0.84
CA ALA A 39 7.19 14.99 0.58
C ALA A 39 6.33 16.00 1.37
N SER A 40 6.16 17.23 0.87
CA SER A 40 5.31 18.23 1.55
C SER A 40 3.84 17.83 1.59
N LYS A 41 3.30 17.24 0.52
CA LYS A 41 1.91 16.72 0.50
C LYS A 41 1.74 15.57 1.49
N LEU A 42 2.72 14.66 1.56
CA LEU A 42 2.72 13.58 2.53
C LEU A 42 2.73 14.11 3.97
N GLN A 43 3.56 15.11 4.27
CA GLN A 43 3.57 15.76 5.58
C GLN A 43 2.22 16.40 5.92
N ALA A 44 1.56 17.04 4.96
CA ALA A 44 0.23 17.60 5.14
C ALA A 44 -0.83 16.51 5.40
N LEU A 45 -0.75 15.38 4.70
CA LEU A 45 -1.64 14.22 4.92
C LEU A 45 -1.50 13.65 6.33
N LEU A 46 -0.28 13.65 6.87
CA LEU A 46 0.04 13.10 8.20
C LEU A 46 -0.11 14.14 9.33
N ALA A 47 -0.36 15.41 9.00
CA ALA A 47 -0.49 16.46 10.01
C ALA A 47 -1.60 16.12 11.01
N GLY A 48 -1.31 16.29 12.30
CA GLY A 48 -2.24 16.00 13.41
C GLY A 48 -2.40 14.52 13.78
N HIS A 49 -1.82 13.60 13.01
CA HIS A 49 -1.83 12.17 13.32
C HIS A 49 -0.58 11.76 14.12
N ARG A 50 -0.62 10.56 14.70
CA ARG A 50 0.47 10.01 15.53
C ARG A 50 0.90 8.66 14.98
N ASN A 51 2.14 8.27 15.26
CA ASN A 51 2.66 6.92 15.00
C ASN A 51 2.16 5.89 16.05
N ALA A 52 0.90 6.00 16.45
CA ALA A 52 0.24 5.13 17.41
C ALA A 52 -1.27 5.06 17.11
N PRO A 53 -1.96 4.00 17.56
CA PRO A 53 -3.42 3.92 17.41
C PRO A 53 -4.13 5.10 18.07
N SER A 54 -5.08 5.72 17.35
CA SER A 54 -6.02 6.70 17.89
C SER A 54 -6.94 6.06 18.94
N ASN A 55 -7.64 6.87 19.73
CA ASN A 55 -8.60 6.34 20.71
C ASN A 55 -9.75 5.61 20.01
N GLU A 56 -10.17 6.15 18.87
CA GLU A 56 -11.19 5.61 17.99
C GLU A 56 -10.75 4.25 17.44
N LEU A 57 -9.53 4.15 16.91
CA LEU A 57 -8.99 2.89 16.41
C LEU A 57 -8.91 1.84 17.52
N ARG A 58 -8.40 2.19 18.71
CA ARG A 58 -8.35 1.26 19.87
C ARG A 58 -9.73 0.73 20.24
N ALA A 59 -10.71 1.63 20.34
CA ALA A 59 -12.10 1.27 20.67
C ALA A 59 -12.76 0.39 19.60
N VAL A 60 -12.30 0.46 18.35
CA VAL A 60 -12.77 -0.43 17.28
C VAL A 60 -12.04 -1.76 17.31
N LEU A 61 -10.71 -1.79 17.46
CA LEU A 61 -9.91 -3.02 17.51
C LEU A 61 -10.32 -3.91 18.69
N SER A 62 -10.60 -3.32 19.86
CA SER A 62 -11.01 -4.07 21.06
C SER A 62 -12.35 -4.81 20.91
N LYS A 63 -13.15 -4.49 19.89
CA LYS A 63 -14.40 -5.21 19.59
C LYS A 63 -14.18 -6.49 18.82
N TYR A 64 -13.05 -6.60 18.11
CA TYR A 64 -12.74 -7.74 17.25
C TYR A 64 -11.89 -8.77 17.98
N SER A 65 -10.90 -8.34 18.77
CA SER A 65 -10.07 -9.25 19.57
C SER A 65 -9.23 -8.50 20.60
N ASP A 66 -9.09 -9.10 21.80
CA ASP A 66 -8.24 -8.57 22.88
C ASP A 66 -6.74 -8.59 22.53
N THR A 67 -6.32 -9.42 21.58
CA THR A 67 -4.90 -9.56 21.19
C THR A 67 -4.53 -8.77 19.93
N LEU A 68 -5.51 -8.20 19.21
CA LEU A 68 -5.29 -7.57 17.91
C LEU A 68 -4.41 -6.32 18.01
N GLU A 69 -4.65 -5.44 18.98
CA GLU A 69 -3.80 -4.26 19.20
C GLU A 69 -2.35 -4.67 19.50
N ALA A 70 -2.17 -5.68 20.36
CA ALA A 70 -0.84 -6.20 20.69
C ALA A 70 -0.13 -6.83 19.49
N SER A 71 -0.87 -7.58 18.66
CA SER A 71 -0.36 -8.17 17.41
C SER A 71 0.08 -7.10 16.43
N ILE A 72 -0.71 -6.03 16.25
CA ILE A 72 -0.36 -4.92 15.36
C ILE A 72 0.90 -4.20 15.87
N LEU A 73 0.97 -3.95 17.19
CA LEU A 73 2.13 -3.30 17.79
C LEU A 73 3.41 -4.13 17.62
N GLU A 74 3.32 -5.45 17.75
CA GLU A 74 4.46 -6.35 17.51
C GLU A 74 4.88 -6.35 16.04
N THR A 75 3.92 -6.38 15.11
CA THR A 75 4.22 -6.26 13.67
C THR A 75 4.96 -4.96 13.36
N VAL A 76 4.45 -3.81 13.83
CA VAL A 76 5.11 -2.50 13.63
C VAL A 76 6.50 -2.52 14.24
N ARG A 77 6.65 -2.95 15.50
CA ARG A 77 7.96 -3.01 16.18
C ARG A 77 8.98 -3.87 15.41
N SER A 78 8.59 -5.07 15.04
CA SER A 78 9.46 -6.03 14.35
C SER A 78 9.89 -5.50 12.98
N MET A 79 8.94 -5.02 12.17
CA MET A 79 9.24 -4.47 10.85
C MET A 79 10.02 -3.17 10.91
N SER A 80 9.75 -2.30 11.89
CA SER A 80 10.55 -1.08 12.14
C SER A 80 12.02 -1.41 12.37
N GLY A 81 12.31 -2.44 13.17
CA GLY A 81 13.67 -2.94 13.39
C GLY A 81 14.33 -3.45 12.11
N THR A 82 13.65 -4.31 11.36
CA THR A 82 14.13 -4.85 10.08
C THR A 82 14.40 -3.75 9.06
N PHE A 83 13.50 -2.78 8.93
CA PHE A 83 13.65 -1.65 8.03
C PHE A 83 14.90 -0.83 8.35
N CYS A 84 15.10 -0.46 9.62
CA CYS A 84 16.27 0.33 10.03
C CYS A 84 17.58 -0.42 9.75
N ALA A 85 17.64 -1.72 10.06
CA ALA A 85 18.82 -2.53 9.80
C ALA A 85 19.14 -2.60 8.29
N ALA A 86 18.14 -2.87 7.46
CA ALA A 86 18.31 -2.95 6.01
C ALA A 86 18.64 -1.59 5.37
N TYR A 87 18.11 -0.48 5.90
CA TYR A 87 18.37 0.85 5.38
C TYR A 87 19.85 1.23 5.54
N VAL A 88 20.44 0.89 6.69
CA VAL A 88 21.84 1.19 7.03
C VAL A 88 22.82 0.24 6.36
N GLN A 89 22.50 -1.05 6.22
CA GLN A 89 23.39 -2.05 5.61
C GLN A 89 23.65 -1.83 4.11
N ASN A 90 22.74 -1.17 3.40
CA ASN A 90 22.86 -0.90 1.96
C ASN A 90 23.57 0.42 1.63
N LEU A 91 24.42 0.93 2.53
CA LEU A 91 25.27 2.10 2.30
C LEU A 91 26.70 1.64 2.04
N PRO A 92 27.41 2.18 1.02
CA PRO A 92 28.85 1.93 0.86
C PRO A 92 29.57 2.27 2.16
N GLU A 93 30.58 1.49 2.54
CA GLU A 93 31.32 1.55 3.83
C GLU A 93 31.93 2.93 4.19
N GLN A 94 31.82 3.93 3.31
CA GLN A 94 32.28 5.30 3.52
C GLN A 94 31.15 6.35 3.72
N GLN A 95 29.87 5.95 3.74
CA GLN A 95 28.71 6.85 3.84
C GLN A 95 27.66 6.42 4.86
N GLY A 96 28.02 5.68 5.91
CA GLY A 96 27.18 5.56 7.10
C GLY A 96 27.15 6.86 7.90
N SER A 97 26.69 7.96 7.31
CA SER A 97 26.63 9.26 7.99
C SER A 97 25.47 9.28 8.98
N CYS A 98 25.64 10.02 10.09
CA CYS A 98 24.57 10.33 11.05
C CYS A 98 23.27 10.81 10.35
N THR A 99 23.43 11.49 9.20
CA THR A 99 22.34 12.02 8.37
C THR A 99 21.43 10.95 7.78
N ASP A 100 21.97 9.80 7.39
CA ASP A 100 21.19 8.75 6.72
C ASP A 100 20.37 7.93 7.72
N VAL A 101 20.92 7.72 8.92
CA VAL A 101 20.21 7.11 10.05
C VAL A 101 19.04 7.99 10.48
N ASP A 102 19.25 9.31 10.56
CA ASP A 102 18.18 10.25 10.90
C ASP A 102 17.12 10.35 9.79
N LEU A 103 17.50 10.26 8.52
CA LEU A 103 16.56 10.18 7.40
C LEU A 103 15.71 8.90 7.48
N ALA A 104 16.35 7.75 7.69
CA ALA A 104 15.67 6.46 7.84
C ALA A 104 14.65 6.50 8.99
N ARG A 105 15.05 7.06 10.14
CA ARG A 105 14.17 7.20 11.31
C ARG A 105 12.97 8.12 11.02
N ARG A 106 13.18 9.23 10.31
CA ARG A 106 12.10 10.15 9.92
C ARG A 106 11.12 9.48 8.95
N GLN A 107 11.63 8.82 7.92
CA GLN A 107 10.80 8.08 6.97
C GLN A 107 10.02 6.96 7.67
N LEU A 108 10.66 6.24 8.59
CA LEU A 108 10.01 5.22 9.38
C LEU A 108 8.86 5.78 10.23
N GLN A 109 9.08 6.88 10.96
CA GLN A 109 8.03 7.54 11.75
C GLN A 109 6.82 7.97 10.89
N MET A 110 7.09 8.47 9.68
CA MET A 110 6.03 8.80 8.73
C MET A 110 5.30 7.55 8.23
N GLY A 111 6.03 6.45 8.00
CA GLY A 111 5.45 5.15 7.63
C GLY A 111 4.56 4.58 8.73
N GLU A 112 5.00 4.61 9.98
CA GLU A 112 4.20 4.20 11.15
C GLU A 112 2.95 5.07 11.31
N THR A 113 3.07 6.38 11.12
CA THR A 113 1.94 7.32 11.18
C THR A 113 0.93 7.04 10.07
N LEU A 114 1.41 6.84 8.83
CA LEU A 114 0.56 6.51 7.70
C LEU A 114 -0.12 5.15 7.90
N PHE A 115 0.59 4.17 8.45
CA PHE A 115 0.05 2.84 8.74
C PHE A 115 -1.15 2.91 9.68
N TYR A 116 -1.05 3.57 10.84
CA TYR A 116 -2.17 3.64 11.77
C TYR A 116 -3.35 4.42 11.19
N LYS A 117 -3.08 5.53 10.48
CA LYS A 117 -4.10 6.32 9.79
C LYS A 117 -4.83 5.51 8.71
N ALA A 118 -4.09 4.78 7.88
CA ALA A 118 -4.63 3.96 6.81
C ALA A 118 -5.41 2.77 7.37
N LEU A 119 -4.88 2.10 8.40
CA LEU A 119 -5.55 1.00 9.09
C LEU A 119 -6.90 1.45 9.65
N GLU A 120 -6.94 2.60 10.33
CA GLU A 120 -8.19 3.16 10.83
C GLU A 120 -9.19 3.44 9.70
N SER A 121 -8.73 4.05 8.62
CA SER A 121 -9.58 4.36 7.46
C SER A 121 -10.14 3.08 6.81
N ILE A 122 -9.31 2.04 6.66
CA ILE A 122 -9.72 0.72 6.12
C ILE A 122 -10.76 0.08 7.05
N VAL A 123 -10.51 0.05 8.36
CA VAL A 123 -11.42 -0.59 9.33
C VAL A 123 -12.77 0.14 9.39
N ILE A 124 -12.77 1.48 9.36
CA ILE A 124 -14.00 2.28 9.33
C ILE A 124 -14.80 2.00 8.05
N GLU A 125 -14.14 1.97 6.89
CA GLU A 125 -14.79 1.69 5.60
C GLU A 125 -15.36 0.26 5.57
N LEU A 126 -14.60 -0.73 6.02
CA LEU A 126 -15.04 -2.13 6.12
C LEU A 126 -16.28 -2.26 7.01
N LYS A 127 -16.27 -1.59 8.17
CA LYS A 127 -17.41 -1.58 9.10
C LYS A 127 -18.64 -0.89 8.50
N HIS A 128 -18.45 0.18 7.75
CA HIS A 128 -19.54 0.85 7.06
C HIS A 128 -20.16 -0.05 5.97
N GLN A 129 -19.35 -0.82 5.25
CA GLN A 129 -19.82 -1.73 4.20
C GLN A 129 -20.53 -2.98 4.76
N LYS A 130 -20.01 -3.61 5.82
CA LYS A 130 -20.66 -4.76 6.48
C LYS A 130 -20.52 -4.70 8.00
N PRO A 131 -21.49 -4.05 8.70
CA PRO A 131 -21.44 -3.84 10.16
C PRO A 131 -21.35 -5.13 11.00
N ASP A 132 -21.95 -6.21 10.52
CA ASP A 132 -22.09 -7.48 11.25
C ASP A 132 -20.95 -8.49 10.95
N THR A 133 -19.93 -8.10 10.17
CA THR A 133 -18.82 -8.99 9.83
C THR A 133 -17.75 -8.98 10.92
N ASP A 134 -17.35 -10.16 11.38
CA ASP A 134 -16.16 -10.30 12.21
C ASP A 134 -14.90 -10.05 11.37
N LEU A 135 -14.32 -8.86 11.53
CA LEU A 135 -13.10 -8.47 10.83
C LEU A 135 -11.83 -9.06 11.48
N SER A 136 -11.93 -9.70 12.66
CA SER A 136 -10.77 -10.24 13.40
C SER A 136 -9.98 -11.24 12.55
N VAL A 137 -10.68 -12.09 11.79
CA VAL A 137 -10.10 -13.10 10.90
C VAL A 137 -9.18 -12.50 9.85
N TYR A 138 -9.35 -11.20 9.53
CA TYR A 138 -8.57 -10.49 8.52
C TYR A 138 -7.52 -9.59 9.15
N LEU A 139 -7.93 -8.79 10.14
CA LEU A 139 -7.06 -7.84 10.82
C LEU A 139 -5.95 -8.55 11.64
N CYS A 140 -6.20 -9.76 12.13
CA CYS A 140 -5.20 -10.56 12.86
C CYS A 140 -4.21 -11.29 11.95
N LYS A 141 -4.40 -11.31 10.62
CA LYS A 141 -3.45 -11.97 9.72
C LYS A 141 -2.17 -11.14 9.64
N SER A 142 -1.03 -11.76 9.95
CA SER A 142 0.29 -11.13 9.81
C SER A 142 0.52 -10.62 8.38
N ALA A 143 0.14 -11.40 7.36
CA ALA A 143 0.27 -11.00 5.96
C ALA A 143 -0.46 -9.68 5.63
N PHE A 144 -1.65 -9.45 6.21
CA PHE A 144 -2.37 -8.18 6.06
C PHE A 144 -1.63 -7.03 6.74
N GLN A 145 -1.29 -7.19 8.03
CA GLN A 145 -0.63 -6.16 8.81
C GLN A 145 0.73 -5.77 8.20
N GLN A 146 1.52 -6.77 7.82
CA GLN A 146 2.84 -6.57 7.23
C GLN A 146 2.76 -5.94 5.83
N SER A 147 1.83 -6.40 4.99
CA SER A 147 1.64 -5.81 3.66
C SER A 147 1.19 -4.36 3.73
N LEU A 148 0.26 -4.03 4.64
CA LEU A 148 -0.18 -2.65 4.85
C LEU A 148 0.97 -1.77 5.34
N PHE A 149 1.76 -2.24 6.30
CA PHE A 149 2.92 -1.50 6.80
C PHE A 149 3.97 -1.28 5.71
N ALA A 150 4.30 -2.33 4.95
CA ALA A 150 5.22 -2.23 3.82
C ALA A 150 4.73 -1.27 2.74
N CYS A 151 3.43 -1.27 2.43
CA CYS A 151 2.84 -0.36 1.46
C CYS A 151 2.91 1.11 1.93
N CYS A 152 2.71 1.35 3.23
CA CYS A 152 2.88 2.68 3.81
C CYS A 152 4.34 3.16 3.74
N LEU A 153 5.30 2.29 3.99
CA LEU A 153 6.73 2.61 3.82
C LEU A 153 7.10 2.86 2.36
N GLU A 154 6.56 2.07 1.43
CA GLU A 154 6.76 2.28 -0.01
C GLU A 154 6.28 3.66 -0.46
N ILE A 155 5.10 4.11 -0.01
CA ILE A 155 4.59 5.47 -0.29
C ILE A 155 5.54 6.54 0.24
N VAL A 156 6.03 6.38 1.47
CA VAL A 156 6.99 7.32 2.05
C VAL A 156 8.27 7.35 1.22
N MET A 157 8.85 6.19 0.94
CA MET A 157 10.09 6.08 0.16
C MET A 157 9.97 6.69 -1.23
N TYR A 158 8.84 6.44 -1.92
CA TYR A 158 8.52 7.05 -3.20
C TYR A 158 8.49 8.58 -3.10
N CYS A 159 7.82 9.13 -2.09
CA CYS A 159 7.73 10.59 -1.95
C CYS A 159 9.04 11.29 -1.58
N TYR A 160 10.00 10.56 -1.02
CA TYR A 160 11.34 11.07 -0.75
C TYR A 160 12.34 10.71 -1.85
N ASN A 161 11.87 10.18 -3.00
CA ASN A 161 12.70 9.80 -4.14
C ASN A 161 13.87 8.89 -3.72
N SER A 162 13.54 7.88 -2.91
CA SER A 162 14.50 6.87 -2.47
C SER A 162 15.14 6.17 -3.67
N GLN A 163 16.42 5.85 -3.58
CA GLN A 163 17.11 5.01 -4.57
C GLN A 163 16.71 3.53 -4.48
N ARG A 164 15.95 3.16 -3.45
CA ARG A 164 15.40 1.82 -3.26
C ARG A 164 14.00 1.80 -3.84
N GLU A 165 13.91 1.42 -5.10
CA GLU A 165 12.65 1.26 -5.81
C GLU A 165 11.99 -0.08 -5.46
N PHE A 166 10.67 -0.17 -5.65
CA PHE A 166 9.96 -1.44 -5.62
C PHE A 166 10.64 -2.46 -6.55
N PRO A 167 10.83 -3.74 -6.16
CA PRO A 167 10.24 -4.44 -5.01
C PRO A 167 11.12 -4.47 -3.75
N TRP A 168 12.08 -3.56 -3.58
CA TRP A 168 13.04 -3.60 -2.45
C TRP A 168 12.37 -3.78 -1.09
N ILE A 169 11.24 -3.10 -0.85
CA ILE A 169 10.52 -3.20 0.43
C ILE A 169 9.98 -4.62 0.70
N LEU A 170 9.63 -5.36 -0.36
CA LEU A 170 9.20 -6.76 -0.23
C LEU A 170 10.37 -7.66 0.13
N GLU A 171 11.53 -7.42 -0.46
CA GLU A 171 12.75 -8.19 -0.19
C GLU A 171 13.21 -7.99 1.26
N VAL A 172 13.18 -6.76 1.76
CA VAL A 172 13.54 -6.42 3.15
C VAL A 172 12.67 -7.17 4.15
N PHE A 173 11.36 -7.25 3.89
CA PHE A 173 10.42 -7.89 4.79
C PHE A 173 10.14 -9.36 4.46
N ASN A 174 10.79 -9.90 3.42
CA ASN A 174 10.50 -11.22 2.87
C ASN A 174 9.00 -11.44 2.59
N LEU A 175 8.33 -10.42 2.05
CA LEU A 175 6.90 -10.44 1.75
C LEU A 175 6.64 -11.06 0.39
N LYS A 176 5.57 -11.84 0.31
CA LYS A 176 5.12 -12.41 -0.96
C LYS A 176 4.38 -11.34 -1.77
N PRO A 177 4.76 -11.09 -3.03
CA PRO A 177 4.09 -10.11 -3.89
C PRO A 177 2.58 -10.35 -3.99
N TYR A 178 2.15 -11.61 -4.03
CA TYR A 178 0.74 -11.99 -4.05
C TYR A 178 -0.04 -11.45 -2.84
N ASP A 179 0.52 -11.54 -1.63
CA ASP A 179 -0.14 -11.02 -0.41
C ASP A 179 -0.12 -9.49 -0.39
N PHE A 180 0.97 -8.87 -0.85
CA PHE A 180 1.07 -7.41 -0.95
C PHE A 180 0.06 -6.82 -1.94
N CYS A 181 -0.16 -7.46 -3.09
CA CYS A 181 -1.10 -6.97 -4.10
C CYS A 181 -2.52 -6.79 -3.55
N LYS A 182 -2.90 -7.57 -2.52
CA LYS A 182 -4.23 -7.48 -1.90
C LYS A 182 -4.45 -6.21 -1.10
N ILE A 183 -3.39 -5.47 -0.74
CA ILE A 183 -3.52 -4.27 0.08
C ILE A 183 -3.60 -2.96 -0.71
N THR A 184 -3.13 -2.92 -1.97
CA THR A 184 -3.05 -1.68 -2.76
C THR A 184 -4.45 -1.07 -2.96
N GLU A 185 -5.41 -1.87 -3.41
CA GLU A 185 -6.77 -1.42 -3.67
C GLU A 185 -7.55 -1.02 -2.40
N PRO A 186 -7.57 -1.81 -1.31
CA PRO A 186 -8.15 -1.39 -0.04
C PRO A 186 -7.58 -0.07 0.48
N LEU A 187 -6.26 0.12 0.38
CA LEU A 187 -5.60 1.34 0.80
C LEU A 187 -6.04 2.55 -0.04
N ILE A 188 -6.01 2.43 -1.37
CA ILE A 188 -6.46 3.51 -2.29
C ILE A 188 -7.93 3.86 -2.07
N ARG A 189 -8.78 2.84 -1.85
CA ARG A 189 -10.21 3.06 -1.64
C ARG A 189 -10.48 3.71 -0.28
N ALA A 190 -9.79 3.33 0.78
CA ALA A 190 -10.05 3.82 2.13
C ALA A 190 -9.40 5.20 2.40
N GLU A 191 -8.14 5.41 1.99
CA GLU A 191 -7.42 6.64 2.26
C GLU A 191 -7.68 7.70 1.16
N LYS A 192 -8.79 8.43 1.32
CA LYS A 192 -9.21 9.48 0.37
C LYS A 192 -8.22 10.65 0.26
N GLY A 193 -7.28 10.79 1.19
CA GLY A 193 -6.24 11.81 1.15
C GLY A 193 -5.09 11.51 0.18
N LEU A 194 -5.01 10.30 -0.40
CA LEU A 194 -4.02 9.99 -1.42
C LEU A 194 -4.28 10.80 -2.71
N TRP A 195 -3.20 11.32 -3.29
CA TRP A 195 -3.28 12.13 -4.51
C TRP A 195 -2.82 11.33 -5.74
N ARG A 196 -3.13 11.87 -6.93
CA ARG A 196 -2.97 11.20 -8.23
C ARG A 196 -1.61 10.54 -8.42
N GLU A 197 -0.53 11.24 -8.08
CA GLU A 197 0.84 10.75 -8.29
C GLU A 197 1.18 9.53 -7.42
N VAL A 198 0.66 9.45 -6.18
CA VAL A 198 0.82 8.28 -5.32
C VAL A 198 -0.10 7.14 -5.76
N ILE A 199 -1.35 7.45 -6.13
CA ILE A 199 -2.29 6.44 -6.66
C ILE A 199 -1.70 5.81 -7.94
N LYS A 200 -1.13 6.63 -8.83
CA LYS A 200 -0.46 6.14 -10.03
C LYS A 200 0.71 5.21 -9.70
N HIS A 201 1.54 5.58 -8.73
CA HIS A 201 2.65 4.72 -8.26
C HIS A 201 2.15 3.36 -7.74
N LEU A 202 1.12 3.37 -6.88
CA LEU A 202 0.55 2.14 -6.35
C LEU A 202 -0.08 1.26 -7.44
N ASN A 203 -0.74 1.85 -8.43
CA ASN A 203 -1.28 1.12 -9.58
C ASN A 203 -0.14 0.49 -10.42
N GLN A 204 0.97 1.21 -10.62
CA GLN A 204 2.13 0.68 -11.33
C GLN A 204 2.78 -0.49 -10.58
N ILE A 205 2.82 -0.43 -9.24
CA ILE A 205 3.26 -1.56 -8.42
C ILE A 205 2.29 -2.75 -8.56
N GLU A 206 0.98 -2.51 -8.51
CA GLU A 206 -0.03 -3.56 -8.72
C GLU A 206 0.16 -4.22 -10.09
N GLU A 207 0.36 -3.45 -11.16
CA GLU A 207 0.68 -3.94 -12.51
C GLU A 207 1.91 -4.84 -12.51
N GLN A 208 3.04 -4.37 -11.96
CA GLN A 208 4.29 -5.13 -11.88
C GLN A 208 4.10 -6.48 -11.17
N ILE A 209 3.30 -6.47 -10.09
CA ILE A 209 3.00 -7.70 -9.36
C ILE A 209 2.16 -8.66 -10.20
N LEU A 210 1.08 -8.15 -10.81
CA LEU A 210 0.14 -8.94 -11.60
C LEU A 210 0.73 -9.44 -12.92
N GLU A 211 1.70 -8.74 -13.50
CA GLU A 211 2.36 -9.18 -14.75
C GLU A 211 3.47 -10.22 -14.49
N CYS A 212 4.22 -10.08 -13.39
CA CYS A 212 5.43 -10.87 -13.17
C CYS A 212 5.57 -11.41 -11.74
N HIS A 213 5.58 -10.55 -10.70
CA HIS A 213 6.05 -10.98 -9.38
C HIS A 213 5.16 -12.01 -8.69
N ALA A 214 3.84 -11.97 -8.91
CA ALA A 214 2.90 -12.94 -8.32
C ALA A 214 2.99 -14.33 -8.95
N TRP A 215 3.66 -14.48 -10.10
CA TRP A 215 3.74 -15.74 -10.86
C TRP A 215 5.04 -16.51 -10.64
N LYS A 216 5.94 -16.02 -9.78
CA LYS A 216 7.16 -16.75 -9.40
C LYS A 216 6.82 -18.11 -8.76
N ASP A 217 7.71 -19.08 -8.91
CA ASP A 217 7.46 -20.47 -8.51
C ASP A 217 7.15 -20.64 -7.02
N ASP A 218 7.67 -19.74 -6.18
CA ASP A 218 7.50 -19.73 -4.73
C ASP A 218 6.29 -18.89 -4.26
N SER A 219 5.43 -18.49 -5.20
CA SER A 219 4.24 -17.67 -4.91
C SER A 219 3.12 -18.48 -4.24
N PRO A 220 2.47 -17.94 -3.18
CA PRO A 220 1.27 -18.53 -2.60
C PRO A 220 0.10 -18.65 -3.59
N LEU A 221 0.13 -17.90 -4.70
CA LEU A 221 -0.87 -17.99 -5.77
C LEU A 221 -1.03 -19.43 -6.28
N TRP A 222 0.09 -20.17 -6.40
CA TRP A 222 0.04 -21.55 -6.89
C TRP A 222 -0.70 -22.49 -5.95
N ASP A 223 -0.64 -22.26 -4.63
CA ASP A 223 -1.44 -23.01 -3.67
C ASP A 223 -2.93 -22.71 -3.82
N VAL A 224 -3.28 -21.45 -4.04
CA VAL A 224 -4.67 -21.04 -4.29
C VAL A 224 -5.21 -21.71 -5.55
N ILE A 225 -4.44 -21.70 -6.64
CA ILE A 225 -4.80 -22.36 -7.91
C ILE A 225 -4.97 -23.88 -7.72
N ARG A 226 -4.06 -24.53 -6.98
CA ARG A 226 -4.15 -25.97 -6.67
C ARG A 226 -5.41 -26.30 -5.88
N ARG A 227 -5.71 -25.52 -4.83
CA ARG A 227 -6.92 -25.70 -4.01
C ARG A 227 -8.20 -25.47 -4.81
N ALA A 228 -8.17 -24.58 -5.79
CA ALA A 228 -9.28 -24.32 -6.71
C ALA A 228 -9.52 -25.47 -7.72
N GLN A 229 -8.73 -26.56 -7.69
CA GLN A 229 -8.92 -27.74 -8.53
C GLN A 229 -9.05 -27.42 -10.04
N GLN A 230 -8.27 -26.46 -10.54
CA GLN A 230 -8.31 -25.98 -11.95
C GLN A 230 -9.59 -25.27 -12.38
N ASN A 231 -10.49 -24.91 -11.46
CA ASN A 231 -11.55 -23.93 -11.73
C ASN A 231 -10.96 -22.52 -11.72
N ILE A 232 -10.06 -22.25 -12.68
CA ILE A 232 -9.49 -20.93 -12.87
C ILE A 232 -10.62 -20.03 -13.39
N PRO A 233 -10.93 -18.93 -12.69
CA PRO A 233 -12.03 -18.05 -13.08
C PRO A 233 -11.84 -17.55 -14.50
N GLN A 234 -12.88 -17.67 -15.33
CA GLN A 234 -12.90 -17.03 -16.63
C GLN A 234 -13.07 -15.52 -16.47
N CYS A 235 -12.56 -14.75 -17.43
CA CYS A 235 -12.67 -13.28 -17.43
C CYS A 235 -14.11 -12.79 -17.16
N LYS A 236 -15.11 -13.43 -17.80
CA LYS A 236 -16.53 -13.10 -17.62
C LYS A 236 -17.03 -13.27 -16.17
N GLU A 237 -16.46 -14.20 -15.42
CA GLU A 237 -16.88 -14.50 -14.04
C GLU A 237 -16.32 -13.45 -13.07
N VAL A 238 -15.12 -12.93 -13.36
CA VAL A 238 -14.44 -11.92 -12.56
C VAL A 238 -14.92 -10.50 -12.89
N CYS A 239 -15.26 -10.21 -14.15
CA CYS A 239 -15.69 -8.86 -14.57
C CYS A 239 -17.12 -8.49 -14.16
N LEU A 240 -17.98 -9.48 -13.88
CA LEU A 240 -19.39 -9.24 -13.54
C LEU A 240 -19.62 -9.08 -12.02
N SER A 241 -18.63 -9.42 -11.19
CA SER A 241 -18.70 -9.18 -9.75
C SER A 241 -18.31 -7.74 -9.42
N HIS A 242 -19.24 -6.96 -8.87
CA HIS A 242 -18.88 -5.72 -8.17
C HIS A 242 -18.08 -6.08 -6.91
N THR A 243 -16.76 -6.15 -7.02
CA THR A 243 -15.89 -6.54 -5.91
C THR A 243 -15.88 -5.43 -4.85
N SER A 244 -16.47 -5.72 -3.69
CA SER A 244 -16.43 -4.85 -2.53
C SER A 244 -15.03 -4.82 -1.92
N LEU A 245 -14.74 -3.82 -1.06
CA LEU A 245 -13.44 -3.74 -0.39
C LEU A 245 -13.17 -5.01 0.43
N LEU A 246 -14.22 -5.57 1.03
CA LEU A 246 -14.19 -6.86 1.70
C LEU A 246 -13.77 -7.98 0.74
N ASP A 247 -14.38 -8.11 -0.44
CA ASP A 247 -14.03 -9.21 -1.34
C ASP A 247 -12.54 -9.19 -1.74
N VAL A 248 -11.91 -8.01 -1.83
CA VAL A 248 -10.46 -7.89 -2.06
C VAL A 248 -9.64 -8.30 -0.83
N VAL A 249 -10.05 -7.89 0.38
CA VAL A 249 -9.35 -8.19 1.65
C VAL A 249 -9.53 -9.66 2.07
N MET A 250 -10.63 -10.29 1.65
CA MET A 250 -11.05 -11.59 2.17
C MET A 250 -10.60 -12.79 1.30
N LEU A 251 -10.13 -12.53 0.08
CA LEU A 251 -9.48 -13.51 -0.83
C LEU A 251 -8.03 -13.77 -0.42
#